data_AF-A0A8J9WPS7-F1
#
_entry.id   AF-A0A8J9WPS7-F1
#
_cell.length_a   1.000
_cell.length_b   1.000
_cell.length_c   1.000
_cell.angle_alpha   90.00
_cell.angle_beta   90.00
_cell.angle_gamma   90.00
#
_symmetry.space_group_name_H-M   'P 1'
#
loop_
_entity.id
_entity.type
_entity.pdbx_description
1 polymer ?
#
loop_
_entity_poly.entity_id
_entity_poly.type
_entity_poly.pdbx_seq_one_letter_code
_entity_poly.pdbx_strand_id
1 'polypeptide(L)'
;MANALKTISRFLKSQEVNIKDALRLALGVVIFGAITAVLLHKAEHTTGSESQTYLQWSLGCLWGAITVIVINSPVLGKCALSSLERIIGTTIGGWIGYAFYLEMNLHNRVLLPIVSLVYAFAAAVVGFVFNVAGAANLSTITLLSVLWAAPNSAALPLVGVRIGCIIAAIFVITLLSIFIYPQVASEQAIDSLRRAMVALSNLNHAVWKEIEEICSEHHEMLKKHHDPAACGTAGLHRLESTVGVRAKAAKDIGASPVPSSLPKRPAGHVTEAEAEARKSSSWSPFAFMGRRRRARVRRKQALEAQMGVLKEESGKERSMCAMLAEVRACLAEVPEHMRWALNEVYLGSFFGRRWYLPNTSLYTRYLDRASWHMPEKAINQVVMRLHHCMRLLYTIHFTFKEGFRDEVMLAMDHLLPVKILIDLAATAFPIMEDLTRHLPEPGKPGPNPDANTTEHLAKLKIIVRDLVALSKCSFSQKVRLTMLGARAEGSRRIEEMLSLFPEKDWGADSPPEQAPPPIRWCTTCPNTHELFLFPDTPAGYLAQMRWYSFHFLMEALVDTYEKLHTSLSITSQLLPGAPLLGPIPEVHQKFDV
;
A
#
# COMPACT_ATOMS: atom_id res chain seq x y z
N MET A 1 -10.96 22.40 9.77
CA MET A 1 -11.17 23.07 8.47
C MET A 1 -10.47 22.35 7.31
N ALA A 2 -9.17 22.03 7.39
CA ALA A 2 -8.44 21.30 6.33
C ALA A 2 -9.05 19.93 5.94
N ASN A 3 -9.48 19.11 6.92
CA ASN A 3 -10.16 17.83 6.65
C ASN A 3 -11.53 18.02 5.98
N ALA A 4 -12.26 19.09 6.33
CA ALA A 4 -13.53 19.43 5.70
C ALA A 4 -13.32 19.89 4.25
N LEU A 5 -12.30 20.71 3.97
CA LEU A 5 -11.90 21.11 2.62
C LEU A 5 -11.43 19.92 1.78
N LYS A 6 -10.67 18.97 2.36
CA LYS A 6 -10.27 17.74 1.68
C LYS A 6 -11.49 16.87 1.34
N THR A 7 -12.49 16.82 2.22
CA THR A 7 -13.73 16.08 2.01
C THR A 7 -14.61 16.75 0.93
N ILE A 8 -14.75 18.08 0.97
CA ILE A 8 -15.46 18.86 -0.05
C ILE A 8 -14.76 18.75 -1.40
N SER A 9 -13.43 18.83 -1.44
CA SER A 9 -12.65 18.65 -2.68
C SER A 9 -12.84 17.24 -3.27
N ARG A 10 -12.80 16.19 -2.43
CA ARG A 10 -13.12 14.82 -2.89
C ARG A 10 -14.56 14.71 -3.38
N PHE A 11 -15.50 15.33 -2.69
CA PHE A 11 -16.90 15.35 -3.09
C PHE A 11 -17.08 16.06 -4.42
N LEU A 12 -16.52 17.27 -4.61
CA LEU A 12 -16.57 18.01 -5.86
C LEU A 12 -15.89 17.26 -7.01
N LYS A 13 -14.74 16.61 -6.75
CA LYS A 13 -14.04 15.79 -7.76
C LYS A 13 -14.85 14.55 -8.15
N SER A 14 -15.55 13.94 -7.18
CA SER A 14 -16.51 12.87 -7.44
C SER A 14 -17.73 13.37 -8.22
N GLN A 15 -18.24 14.57 -7.91
CA GLN A 15 -19.35 15.18 -8.64
C GLN A 15 -18.97 15.57 -10.07
N GLU A 16 -17.73 16.01 -10.31
CA GLU A 16 -17.26 16.37 -11.65
C GLU A 16 -17.28 15.18 -12.62
N VAL A 17 -16.92 13.99 -12.13
CA VAL A 17 -17.03 12.73 -12.87
C VAL A 17 -18.50 12.44 -13.19
N ASN A 18 -19.38 12.56 -12.21
CA ASN A 18 -20.82 12.30 -12.38
C ASN A 18 -21.48 13.25 -13.40
N ILE A 19 -21.10 14.53 -13.40
CA ILE A 19 -21.69 15.53 -14.32
C ILE A 19 -21.31 15.22 -15.77
N LYS A 20 -20.07 14.81 -16.02
CA LYS A 20 -19.61 14.47 -17.38
C LYS A 20 -20.31 13.24 -17.91
N ASP A 21 -20.45 12.20 -17.09
CA ASP A 21 -21.15 10.99 -17.47
C ASP A 21 -22.65 11.26 -17.71
N ALA A 22 -23.26 12.14 -16.90
CA ALA A 22 -24.63 12.61 -17.10
C ALA A 22 -24.79 13.41 -18.41
N LEU A 23 -23.82 14.26 -18.76
CA LEU A 23 -23.85 15.04 -20.00
C LEU A 23 -23.79 14.14 -21.24
N ARG A 24 -22.88 13.15 -21.26
CA ARG A 24 -22.78 12.18 -22.37
C ARG A 24 -24.07 11.39 -22.54
N LEU A 25 -24.62 10.92 -21.41
CA LEU A 25 -25.89 10.22 -21.37
C LEU A 25 -27.03 11.07 -21.91
N ALA A 26 -27.16 12.31 -21.41
CA ALA A 26 -28.19 13.24 -21.84
C ALA A 26 -28.09 13.53 -23.35
N LEU A 27 -26.89 13.79 -23.86
CA LEU A 27 -26.68 14.02 -25.30
C LEU A 27 -27.08 12.82 -26.14
N GLY A 28 -26.66 11.61 -25.76
CA GLY A 28 -27.04 10.40 -26.49
C GLY A 28 -28.55 10.16 -26.47
N VAL A 29 -29.20 10.34 -25.32
CA VAL A 29 -30.68 10.20 -25.20
C VAL A 29 -31.41 11.28 -26.02
N VAL A 30 -30.95 12.54 -25.99
CA VAL A 30 -31.55 13.63 -26.75
C VAL A 30 -31.42 13.40 -28.26
N ILE A 31 -30.28 12.90 -28.74
CA ILE A 31 -30.10 12.57 -30.18
C ILE A 31 -31.15 11.56 -30.64
N PHE A 32 -31.28 10.42 -29.93
CA PHE A 32 -32.27 9.40 -30.30
C PHE A 32 -33.71 9.85 -30.05
N GLY A 33 -33.96 10.63 -29.00
CA GLY A 33 -35.27 11.21 -28.70
C GLY A 33 -35.74 12.19 -29.77
N ALA A 34 -34.86 13.07 -30.25
CA ALA A 34 -35.16 14.00 -31.33
C ALA A 34 -35.47 13.27 -32.64
N ILE A 35 -34.67 12.25 -33.00
CA ILE A 35 -34.94 11.42 -34.17
C ILE A 35 -36.30 10.72 -34.03
N THR A 36 -36.61 10.17 -32.85
CA THR A 36 -37.89 9.51 -32.55
C THR A 36 -39.07 10.48 -32.73
N ALA A 37 -38.97 11.71 -32.21
CA ALA A 37 -40.02 12.72 -32.33
C ALA A 37 -40.28 13.12 -33.79
N VAL A 38 -39.22 13.30 -34.59
CA VAL A 38 -39.35 13.59 -36.02
C VAL A 38 -40.00 12.43 -36.78
N LEU A 39 -39.64 11.18 -36.44
CA LEU A 39 -40.23 9.99 -37.06
C LEU A 39 -41.71 9.81 -36.71
N LEU A 40 -42.08 10.06 -35.45
CA LEU A 40 -43.48 10.02 -35.01
C LEU A 40 -44.32 11.08 -35.71
N HIS A 41 -43.82 12.31 -35.81
CA HIS A 41 -44.50 13.39 -36.54
C HIS A 41 -44.72 13.03 -38.01
N LYS A 42 -43.72 12.41 -38.67
CA LYS A 42 -43.90 11.91 -40.05
C LYS A 42 -44.90 10.76 -40.14
N ALA A 43 -44.93 9.86 -39.14
CA ALA A 43 -45.88 8.74 -39.10
C ALA A 43 -47.34 9.22 -39.00
N GLU A 44 -47.60 10.29 -38.24
CA GLU A 44 -48.94 10.90 -38.11
C GLU A 44 -49.45 11.52 -39.41
N HIS A 45 -48.55 12.11 -40.21
CA HIS A 45 -48.90 12.78 -41.46
C HIS A 45 -48.85 11.87 -42.71
N THR A 46 -48.40 10.63 -42.58
CA THR A 46 -48.30 9.68 -43.68
C THR A 46 -49.33 8.58 -43.51
N THR A 47 -50.01 8.17 -44.58
CA THR A 47 -50.98 7.05 -44.54
C THR A 47 -50.42 5.80 -45.23
N GLY A 48 -50.93 4.62 -44.87
CA GLY A 48 -50.53 3.35 -45.48
C GLY A 48 -49.26 2.71 -44.88
N SER A 49 -48.57 1.90 -45.69
CA SER A 49 -47.42 1.09 -45.26
C SER A 49 -46.20 1.91 -44.82
N GLU A 50 -46.08 3.14 -45.29
CA GLU A 50 -44.99 4.06 -44.91
C GLU A 50 -45.11 4.49 -43.45
N SER A 51 -46.34 4.74 -42.97
CA SER A 51 -46.59 5.08 -41.56
C SER A 51 -46.09 3.97 -40.61
N GLN A 52 -46.35 2.71 -40.98
CA GLN A 52 -45.88 1.56 -40.22
C GLN A 52 -44.35 1.46 -40.19
N THR A 53 -43.69 1.82 -41.30
CA THR A 53 -42.22 1.86 -41.37
C THR A 53 -41.66 2.93 -40.44
N TYR A 54 -42.21 4.15 -40.46
CA TYR A 54 -41.78 5.22 -39.54
C TYR A 54 -41.98 4.84 -38.07
N LEU A 55 -43.06 4.13 -37.74
CA LEU A 55 -43.32 3.63 -36.39
C LEU A 55 -42.30 2.55 -35.96
N GLN A 56 -41.87 1.69 -36.88
CA GLN A 56 -40.82 0.70 -36.59
C GLN A 56 -39.47 1.38 -36.34
N TRP A 57 -39.12 2.38 -37.16
CA TRP A 57 -37.90 3.17 -36.97
C TRP A 57 -37.92 3.96 -35.66
N SER A 58 -39.06 4.56 -35.29
CA SER A 58 -39.18 5.29 -34.02
C SER A 58 -39.00 4.36 -32.82
N LEU A 59 -39.57 3.14 -32.87
CA LEU A 59 -39.36 2.12 -31.86
C LEU A 59 -37.88 1.66 -31.82
N GLY A 60 -37.24 1.51 -32.98
CA GLY A 60 -35.82 1.23 -33.09
C GLY A 60 -34.95 2.30 -32.42
N CYS A 61 -35.26 3.58 -32.65
CA CYS A 61 -34.58 4.71 -32.00
C CYS A 61 -34.79 4.72 -30.49
N LEU A 62 -35.97 4.33 -29.99
CA LEU A 62 -36.21 4.15 -28.56
C LEU A 62 -35.32 3.06 -27.96
N TRP A 63 -35.16 1.93 -28.65
CA TRP A 63 -34.18 0.89 -28.26
C TRP A 63 -32.74 1.41 -28.31
N GLY A 64 -32.42 2.28 -29.28
CA GLY A 64 -31.16 3.01 -29.33
C GLY A 64 -30.94 3.87 -28.08
N ALA A 65 -31.92 4.68 -27.67
CA ALA A 65 -31.85 5.49 -26.46
C ALA A 65 -31.69 4.64 -25.19
N ILE A 66 -32.43 3.53 -25.07
CA ILE A 66 -32.25 2.57 -23.97
C ILE A 66 -30.83 2.00 -23.99
N THR A 67 -30.31 1.66 -25.17
CA THR A 67 -28.94 1.14 -25.31
C THR A 67 -27.91 2.16 -24.83
N VAL A 68 -28.05 3.44 -25.17
CA VAL A 68 -27.21 4.51 -24.64
C VAL A 68 -27.24 4.53 -23.11
N ILE A 69 -28.43 4.43 -22.51
CA ILE A 69 -28.59 4.43 -21.04
C ILE A 69 -27.85 3.25 -20.41
N VAL A 70 -28.01 2.04 -20.94
CA VAL A 70 -27.44 0.85 -20.30
C VAL A 70 -25.95 0.67 -20.59
N ILE A 71 -25.44 1.16 -21.72
CA ILE A 71 -24.00 1.09 -22.04
C ILE A 71 -23.20 2.17 -21.34
N ASN A 72 -23.82 3.28 -20.90
CA ASN A 72 -23.11 4.44 -20.38
C ASN A 72 -22.13 4.06 -19.26
N SER A 73 -20.88 3.88 -19.66
CA SER A 73 -19.75 3.56 -18.82
C SER A 73 -18.72 4.66 -19.02
N PRO A 74 -18.20 5.25 -17.95
CA PRO A 74 -17.15 6.25 -18.06
C PRO A 74 -15.93 5.71 -18.81
N VAL A 75 -15.52 4.50 -18.47
CA VAL A 75 -14.28 3.86 -18.92
C VAL A 75 -14.41 3.32 -20.34
N LEU A 76 -13.52 3.76 -21.23
CA LEU A 76 -13.54 3.44 -22.67
C LEU A 76 -13.45 1.94 -22.94
N GLY A 77 -12.47 1.24 -22.34
CA GLY A 77 -12.30 -0.21 -22.53
C GLY A 77 -13.53 -1.03 -22.10
N LYS A 78 -14.16 -0.67 -20.97
CA LYS A 78 -15.39 -1.31 -20.49
C LYS A 78 -16.58 -1.01 -21.38
N CYS A 79 -16.70 0.24 -21.85
CA CYS A 79 -17.74 0.67 -22.78
C CYS A 79 -17.66 -0.13 -24.09
N ALA A 80 -16.46 -0.30 -24.65
CA ALA A 80 -16.25 -1.02 -25.89
C ALA A 80 -16.52 -2.52 -25.76
N LEU A 81 -16.06 -3.18 -24.69
CA LEU A 81 -16.37 -4.59 -24.48
C LEU A 81 -17.88 -4.82 -24.30
N SER A 82 -18.52 -4.01 -23.46
CA SER A 82 -19.96 -4.08 -23.24
C SER A 82 -20.73 -3.82 -24.54
N SER A 83 -20.24 -2.89 -25.36
CA SER A 83 -20.79 -2.58 -26.67
C SER A 83 -20.67 -3.75 -27.64
N LEU A 84 -19.51 -4.40 -27.70
CA LEU A 84 -19.29 -5.57 -28.55
C LEU A 84 -20.23 -6.72 -28.16
N GLU A 85 -20.35 -7.01 -26.86
CA GLU A 85 -21.30 -7.99 -26.34
C GLU A 85 -22.73 -7.67 -26.78
N ARG A 86 -23.11 -6.38 -26.80
CA ARG A 86 -24.43 -5.97 -27.27
C ARG A 86 -24.61 -6.22 -28.75
N ILE A 87 -23.66 -5.80 -29.59
CA ILE A 87 -23.74 -6.00 -31.05
C ILE A 87 -23.88 -7.49 -31.35
N ILE A 88 -23.03 -8.33 -30.74
CA ILE A 88 -23.05 -9.77 -30.94
C ILE A 88 -24.38 -10.35 -30.48
N GLY A 89 -24.81 -10.03 -29.26
CA GLY A 89 -26.05 -10.53 -28.69
C GLY A 89 -27.27 -10.16 -29.53
N THR A 90 -27.43 -8.89 -29.88
CA THR A 90 -28.60 -8.40 -30.63
C THR A 90 -28.60 -8.89 -32.06
N THR A 91 -27.44 -9.01 -32.70
CA THR A 91 -27.32 -9.56 -34.06
C THR A 91 -27.70 -11.04 -34.08
N ILE A 92 -27.11 -11.85 -33.20
CA ILE A 92 -27.40 -13.29 -33.10
C ILE A 92 -28.87 -13.52 -32.75
N GLY A 93 -29.36 -12.87 -31.68
CA GLY A 93 -30.74 -13.01 -31.24
C GLY A 93 -31.76 -12.55 -32.28
N GLY A 94 -31.45 -11.47 -33.01
CA GLY A 94 -32.29 -10.96 -34.09
C GLY A 94 -32.39 -11.93 -35.25
N TRP A 95 -31.27 -12.47 -35.73
CA TRP A 95 -31.25 -13.43 -36.84
C TRP A 95 -31.87 -14.78 -36.46
N ILE A 96 -31.57 -15.31 -35.28
CA ILE A 96 -32.17 -16.57 -34.81
C ILE A 96 -33.68 -16.39 -34.59
N GLY A 97 -34.09 -15.27 -33.98
CA GLY A 97 -35.52 -14.94 -33.81
C GLY A 97 -36.24 -14.84 -35.16
N TYR A 98 -35.60 -14.25 -36.17
CA TYR A 98 -36.13 -14.20 -37.54
C TYR A 98 -36.24 -15.60 -38.18
N ALA A 99 -35.23 -16.45 -38.01
CA ALA A 99 -35.26 -17.82 -38.52
C ALA A 99 -36.41 -18.63 -37.90
N PHE A 100 -36.55 -18.60 -36.56
CA PHE A 100 -37.68 -19.25 -35.89
C PHE A 100 -39.03 -18.64 -36.28
N TYR A 101 -39.08 -17.33 -36.50
CA TYR A 101 -40.29 -16.69 -37.00
C TYR A 101 -40.69 -17.26 -38.38
N LEU A 102 -39.75 -17.41 -39.32
CA LEU A 102 -40.04 -17.99 -40.64
C LEU A 102 -40.56 -19.43 -40.56
N GLU A 103 -39.99 -20.25 -39.67
CA GLU A 103 -40.42 -21.64 -39.50
C GLU A 103 -41.77 -21.77 -38.76
N MET A 104 -42.01 -20.95 -37.74
CA MET A 104 -43.17 -21.08 -36.85
C MET A 104 -44.43 -20.37 -37.35
N ASN A 105 -44.30 -19.43 -38.29
CA ASN A 105 -45.44 -18.67 -38.81
C ASN A 105 -46.48 -19.53 -39.56
N LEU A 106 -46.16 -20.81 -39.82
CA LEU A 106 -47.04 -21.69 -40.58
C LEU A 106 -48.11 -22.37 -39.72
N HIS A 107 -47.86 -22.99 -38.55
CA HIS A 107 -48.90 -23.84 -37.91
C HIS A 107 -48.99 -23.88 -36.37
N ASN A 108 -48.02 -23.42 -35.56
CA ASN A 108 -48.03 -23.70 -34.10
C ASN A 108 -47.52 -22.57 -33.20
N ARG A 109 -48.34 -21.54 -32.97
CA ARG A 109 -48.03 -20.47 -31.99
C ARG A 109 -47.88 -20.98 -30.54
N VAL A 110 -48.46 -22.14 -30.21
CA VAL A 110 -48.36 -22.76 -28.88
C VAL A 110 -46.93 -23.17 -28.53
N LEU A 111 -46.06 -23.41 -29.53
CA LEU A 111 -44.67 -23.81 -29.29
C LEU A 111 -43.75 -22.62 -28.99
N LEU A 112 -44.17 -21.38 -29.26
CA LEU A 112 -43.33 -20.17 -29.07
C LEU A 112 -42.79 -20.01 -27.64
N PRO A 113 -43.59 -20.19 -26.55
CA PRO A 113 -43.08 -20.10 -25.19
C PRO A 113 -42.04 -21.18 -24.87
N ILE A 114 -42.22 -22.40 -25.40
CA ILE A 114 -41.29 -23.52 -25.17
C ILE A 114 -39.96 -23.25 -25.86
N VAL A 115 -39.98 -22.83 -27.13
CA VAL A 115 -38.76 -22.45 -27.86
C VAL A 115 -38.05 -21.28 -27.17
N SER A 116 -38.81 -20.28 -26.73
CA SER A 116 -38.26 -19.13 -26.00
C SER A 116 -37.57 -19.55 -24.70
N LEU A 117 -38.17 -20.46 -23.93
CA LEU A 117 -37.60 -20.99 -22.70
C LEU A 117 -36.31 -21.78 -22.95
N VAL A 118 -36.34 -22.71 -23.92
CA VAL A 118 -35.17 -23.52 -24.28
C VAL A 118 -34.04 -22.63 -24.78
N TYR A 119 -34.34 -21.65 -25.63
CA TYR A 119 -33.36 -20.70 -26.11
C TYR A 119 -32.76 -19.85 -24.99
N ALA A 120 -33.60 -19.28 -24.11
CA ALA A 120 -33.14 -18.48 -22.99
C ALA A 120 -32.21 -19.28 -22.06
N PHE A 121 -32.54 -20.54 -21.79
CA PHE A 121 -31.70 -21.44 -21.01
C PHE A 121 -30.37 -21.73 -21.72
N ALA A 122 -30.42 -22.09 -23.00
CA ALA A 122 -29.21 -22.36 -23.79
C ALA A 122 -28.30 -21.11 -23.87
N ALA A 123 -28.87 -19.94 -24.13
CA ALA A 123 -28.16 -18.68 -24.15
C ALA A 123 -27.52 -18.37 -22.78
N ALA A 124 -28.24 -18.58 -21.67
CA ALA A 124 -27.70 -18.39 -20.33
C ALA A 124 -26.51 -19.34 -20.04
N VAL A 125 -26.61 -20.61 -20.43
CA VAL A 125 -25.50 -21.59 -20.29
C VAL A 125 -24.30 -21.16 -21.12
N VAL A 126 -24.48 -20.79 -22.39
CA VAL A 126 -23.41 -20.28 -23.26
C VAL A 126 -22.80 -19.00 -22.67
N GLY A 127 -23.63 -18.07 -22.19
CA GLY A 127 -23.19 -16.84 -21.55
C GLY A 127 -22.33 -17.10 -20.30
N PHE A 128 -22.69 -18.11 -19.50
CA PHE A 128 -21.90 -18.52 -18.34
C PHE A 128 -20.57 -19.17 -18.75
N VAL A 129 -20.58 -20.12 -19.69
CA VAL A 129 -19.38 -20.84 -20.14
C VAL A 129 -18.34 -19.92 -20.77
N PHE A 130 -18.78 -18.95 -21.58
CA PHE A 130 -17.89 -18.02 -22.27
C PHE A 130 -17.69 -16.68 -21.54
N ASN A 131 -18.27 -16.51 -20.33
CA ASN A 131 -18.23 -15.27 -19.56
C ASN A 131 -18.73 -14.03 -20.35
N VAL A 132 -19.79 -14.21 -21.14
CA VAL A 132 -20.46 -13.19 -21.98
C VAL A 132 -21.95 -13.08 -21.64
N ALA A 133 -22.25 -13.05 -20.34
CA ALA A 133 -23.62 -13.00 -19.83
C ALA A 133 -24.44 -11.82 -20.40
N GLY A 134 -23.78 -10.67 -20.66
CA GLY A 134 -24.42 -9.51 -21.28
C GLY A 134 -24.94 -9.80 -22.69
N ALA A 135 -24.10 -10.42 -23.53
CA ALA A 135 -24.48 -10.82 -24.89
C ALA A 135 -25.62 -11.84 -24.90
N ALA A 136 -25.58 -12.84 -24.01
CA ALA A 136 -26.61 -13.86 -23.88
C ALA A 136 -27.99 -13.29 -23.50
N ASN A 137 -28.02 -12.39 -22.51
CA ASN A 137 -29.25 -11.73 -22.08
C ASN A 137 -29.86 -10.89 -23.20
N LEU A 138 -29.03 -10.10 -23.91
CA LEU A 138 -29.48 -9.26 -25.02
C LEU A 138 -29.94 -10.07 -26.23
N SER A 139 -29.27 -11.19 -26.50
CA SER A 139 -29.67 -12.14 -27.52
C SER A 139 -31.06 -12.71 -27.24
N THR A 140 -31.33 -13.09 -25.99
CA THR A 140 -32.65 -13.56 -25.56
C THR A 140 -33.71 -12.47 -25.69
N ILE A 141 -33.43 -11.25 -25.21
CA ILE A 141 -34.38 -10.12 -25.32
C ILE A 141 -34.70 -9.81 -26.78
N THR A 142 -33.68 -9.81 -27.65
CA THR A 142 -33.86 -9.46 -29.06
C THR A 142 -34.62 -10.57 -29.79
N LEU A 143 -34.30 -11.83 -29.53
CA LEU A 143 -35.05 -12.99 -30.04
C LEU A 143 -36.53 -12.90 -29.65
N LEU A 144 -36.83 -12.70 -28.37
CA LEU A 144 -38.21 -12.54 -27.90
C LEU A 144 -38.90 -11.38 -28.60
N SER A 145 -38.19 -10.27 -28.76
CA SER A 145 -38.76 -9.09 -29.39
C SER A 145 -39.09 -9.27 -30.86
N VAL A 146 -38.33 -10.09 -31.59
CA VAL A 146 -38.60 -10.42 -32.99
C VAL A 146 -39.73 -11.44 -33.09
N LEU A 147 -39.68 -12.49 -32.26
CA LEU A 147 -40.68 -13.57 -32.25
C LEU A 147 -42.09 -13.08 -31.89
N TRP A 148 -42.19 -12.19 -30.90
CA TRP A 148 -43.49 -11.78 -30.35
C TRP A 148 -44.03 -10.48 -30.96
N ALA A 149 -43.18 -9.60 -31.49
CA ALA A 149 -43.62 -8.26 -31.95
C ALA A 149 -43.76 -8.12 -33.47
N ALA A 150 -43.37 -9.12 -34.26
CA ALA A 150 -43.44 -9.03 -35.72
C ALA A 150 -44.86 -9.32 -36.24
N PRO A 151 -45.55 -8.36 -36.90
CA PRO A 151 -46.73 -8.67 -37.68
C PRO A 151 -46.34 -9.48 -38.93
N ASN A 152 -47.26 -10.33 -39.42
CA ASN A 152 -47.01 -11.42 -40.36
C ASN A 152 -46.08 -11.12 -41.58
N SER A 153 -46.05 -9.88 -42.08
CA SER A 153 -45.25 -9.48 -43.27
C SER A 153 -44.03 -8.59 -42.99
N ALA A 154 -43.75 -8.17 -41.76
CA ALA A 154 -42.75 -7.12 -41.47
C ALA A 154 -41.61 -7.53 -40.52
N ALA A 155 -41.33 -8.84 -40.37
CA ALA A 155 -40.30 -9.33 -39.45
C ALA A 155 -38.86 -8.93 -39.87
N LEU A 156 -38.54 -9.06 -41.16
CA LEU A 156 -37.20 -8.71 -41.68
C LEU A 156 -36.85 -7.22 -41.48
N PRO A 157 -37.70 -6.25 -41.89
CA PRO A 157 -37.41 -4.84 -41.65
C PRO A 157 -37.35 -4.52 -40.14
N LEU A 158 -38.18 -5.17 -39.30
CA LEU A 158 -38.11 -4.99 -37.85
C LEU A 158 -36.75 -5.42 -37.28
N VAL A 159 -36.21 -6.57 -37.71
CA VAL A 159 -34.90 -7.07 -37.30
C VAL A 159 -33.79 -6.12 -37.75
N GLY A 160 -33.82 -5.71 -39.03
CA GLY A 160 -32.83 -4.80 -39.60
C GLY A 160 -32.81 -3.44 -38.89
N VAL A 161 -33.98 -2.86 -38.62
CA VAL A 161 -34.11 -1.59 -37.90
C VAL A 161 -33.59 -1.71 -36.47
N ARG A 162 -33.93 -2.78 -35.74
CA ARG A 162 -33.46 -2.97 -34.36
C ARG A 162 -31.95 -3.12 -34.28
N ILE A 163 -31.37 -4.00 -35.10
CA ILE A 163 -29.92 -4.20 -35.16
C ILE A 163 -29.23 -2.89 -35.56
N GLY A 164 -29.72 -2.24 -36.61
CA GLY A 164 -29.18 -0.97 -37.11
C GLY A 164 -29.20 0.15 -36.07
N CYS A 165 -30.33 0.38 -35.39
CA CYS A 165 -30.45 1.42 -34.37
C CYS A 165 -29.58 1.14 -33.14
N ILE A 166 -29.42 -0.13 -32.74
CA ILE A 166 -28.54 -0.49 -31.61
C ILE A 166 -27.07 -0.28 -31.98
N ILE A 167 -26.64 -0.69 -33.18
CA ILE A 167 -25.29 -0.44 -33.67
C ILE A 167 -25.02 1.07 -33.77
N ALA A 168 -25.98 1.84 -34.31
CA ALA A 168 -25.88 3.28 -34.38
C ALA A 168 -25.78 3.91 -32.97
N ALA A 169 -26.55 3.43 -32.00
CA ALA A 169 -26.49 3.91 -30.62
C ALA A 169 -25.14 3.65 -29.97
N ILE A 170 -24.57 2.45 -30.20
CA ILE A 170 -23.24 2.07 -29.74
C ILE A 170 -22.16 2.95 -30.38
N PHE A 171 -22.26 3.21 -31.67
CA PHE A 171 -21.35 4.08 -32.37
C PHE A 171 -21.41 5.51 -31.80
N VAL A 172 -22.61 6.06 -31.64
CA VAL A 172 -22.81 7.40 -31.06
C VAL A 172 -22.26 7.50 -29.64
N ILE A 173 -22.57 6.55 -28.74
CA ILE A 173 -22.06 6.62 -27.37
C ILE A 173 -20.54 6.42 -27.30
N THR A 174 -19.97 5.61 -28.20
CA THR A 174 -18.51 5.45 -28.30
C THR A 174 -17.85 6.74 -28.77
N LEU A 175 -18.39 7.40 -29.80
CA LEU A 175 -17.91 8.72 -30.24
C LEU A 175 -18.04 9.76 -29.13
N LEU A 176 -19.19 9.83 -28.45
CA LEU A 176 -19.38 10.74 -27.32
C LEU A 176 -18.38 10.43 -26.19
N SER A 177 -18.06 9.16 -25.93
CA SER A 177 -17.07 8.78 -24.92
C SER A 177 -15.64 9.17 -25.30
N ILE A 178 -15.31 9.17 -26.60
CA ILE A 178 -14.00 9.58 -27.12
C ILE A 178 -13.86 11.11 -27.08
N PHE A 179 -14.89 11.85 -27.51
CA PHE A 179 -14.83 13.30 -27.64
C PHE A 179 -15.14 14.05 -26.33
N ILE A 180 -16.10 13.56 -25.54
CA ILE A 180 -16.57 14.21 -24.31
C ILE A 180 -15.88 13.54 -23.12
N TYR A 181 -14.67 14.00 -22.84
CA TYR A 181 -13.85 13.58 -21.70
C TYR A 181 -13.61 12.07 -21.64
N PRO A 182 -12.65 11.55 -22.44
CA PRO A 182 -12.32 10.13 -22.41
C PRO A 182 -11.78 9.78 -21.02
N GLN A 183 -12.50 8.93 -20.28
CA GLN A 183 -11.91 8.28 -19.11
C GLN A 183 -11.18 7.04 -19.59
N VAL A 184 -9.87 7.15 -19.55
CA VAL A 184 -8.95 6.12 -20.01
C VAL A 184 -8.55 5.25 -18.83
N ALA A 185 -8.80 3.95 -18.90
CA ALA A 185 -8.42 3.01 -17.86
C ALA A 185 -6.90 3.01 -17.63
N SER A 186 -6.13 3.18 -18.71
CA SER A 186 -4.68 3.29 -18.67
C SER A 186 -4.19 4.44 -17.78
N GLU A 187 -4.80 5.62 -17.90
CA GLU A 187 -4.47 6.76 -17.04
C GLU A 187 -4.93 6.50 -15.59
N GLN A 188 -6.10 5.92 -15.40
CA GLN A 188 -6.60 5.55 -14.06
C GLN A 188 -5.70 4.53 -13.36
N ALA A 189 -5.14 3.56 -14.09
CA ALA A 189 -4.19 2.58 -13.53
C ALA A 189 -2.91 3.27 -13.06
N ILE A 190 -2.33 4.15 -13.89
CA ILE A 190 -1.13 4.92 -13.54
C ILE A 190 -1.40 5.87 -12.37
N ASP A 191 -2.55 6.54 -12.37
CA ASP A 191 -2.95 7.45 -11.29
C ASP A 191 -3.16 6.70 -9.97
N SER A 192 -3.74 5.49 -10.02
CA SER A 192 -3.91 4.64 -8.83
C SER A 192 -2.57 4.13 -8.32
N LEU A 193 -1.65 3.76 -9.22
CA LEU A 193 -0.28 3.41 -8.86
C LEU A 193 0.46 4.59 -8.22
N ARG A 194 0.34 5.80 -8.79
CA ARG A 194 0.91 7.02 -8.22
C ARG A 194 0.33 7.33 -6.85
N ARG A 195 -1.00 7.21 -6.68
CA ARG A 195 -1.65 7.38 -5.36
C ARG A 195 -1.12 6.38 -4.34
N ALA A 196 -0.93 5.12 -4.73
CA ALA A 196 -0.32 4.11 -3.87
C ALA A 196 1.12 4.49 -3.48
N MET A 197 1.92 5.01 -4.41
CA MET A 197 3.27 5.48 -4.12
C MET A 197 3.30 6.70 -3.18
N VAL A 198 2.40 7.67 -3.38
CA VAL A 198 2.25 8.82 -2.47
C VAL A 198 1.84 8.36 -1.08
N ALA A 199 0.87 7.44 -0.97
CA ALA A 199 0.44 6.88 0.30
C ALA A 199 1.58 6.09 0.98
N LEU A 200 2.37 5.36 0.20
CA LEU A 200 3.55 4.64 0.69
C LEU A 200 4.66 5.60 1.13
N SER A 201 4.83 6.73 0.45
CA SER A 201 5.75 7.81 0.85
C SER A 201 5.31 8.43 2.18
N ASN A 202 4.01 8.68 2.37
CA ASN A 202 3.47 9.16 3.64
C ASN A 202 3.69 8.14 4.77
N LEU A 203 3.50 6.84 4.49
CA LEU A 203 3.81 5.77 5.44
C LEU A 203 5.31 5.75 5.78
N ASN A 204 6.18 5.82 4.77
CA ASN A 204 7.63 5.89 4.95
C ASN A 204 8.02 7.08 5.84
N HIS A 205 7.47 8.27 5.58
CA HIS A 205 7.69 9.44 6.41
C HIS A 205 7.25 9.24 7.85
N ALA A 206 6.05 8.70 8.07
CA ALA A 206 5.53 8.47 9.42
C ALA A 206 6.38 7.47 10.21
N VAL A 207 6.81 6.39 9.57
CA VAL A 207 7.69 5.37 10.19
C VAL A 207 9.02 6.00 10.61
N TRP A 208 9.68 6.71 9.69
CA TRP A 208 11.00 7.30 9.99
C TRP A 208 10.94 8.45 10.98
N LYS A 209 9.88 9.26 10.95
CA LYS A 209 9.66 10.31 11.93
C LYS A 209 9.49 9.75 13.34
N GLU A 210 8.76 8.65 13.50
CA GLU A 210 8.60 8.01 14.81
C GLU A 210 9.91 7.39 15.31
N ILE A 211 10.70 6.79 14.42
CA ILE A 211 12.04 6.30 14.75
C ILE A 211 12.96 7.45 15.20
N GLU A 212 12.92 8.58 14.50
CA GLU A 212 13.69 9.79 14.84
C GLU A 212 13.26 10.38 16.20
N GLU A 213 11.94 10.45 16.47
CA GLU A 213 11.38 10.88 17.76
C GLU A 213 11.92 9.99 18.90
N ILE A 214 11.83 8.66 18.77
CA ILE A 214 12.33 7.71 19.77
C ILE A 214 13.84 7.85 19.99
N CYS A 215 14.61 7.99 18.91
CA CYS A 215 16.06 8.17 19.00
C CYS A 215 16.44 9.48 19.69
N SER A 216 15.72 10.57 19.40
CA SER A 216 15.96 11.90 19.95
C SER A 216 15.58 11.99 21.42
N GLU A 217 14.43 11.45 21.81
CA GLU A 217 14.00 11.36 23.20
C GLU A 217 15.03 10.58 24.03
N HIS A 218 15.51 9.46 23.50
CA HIS A 218 16.55 8.69 24.16
C HIS A 218 17.85 9.47 24.29
N HIS A 219 18.32 10.12 23.21
CA HIS A 219 19.54 10.94 23.25
C HIS A 219 19.47 12.04 24.31
N GLU A 220 18.32 12.70 24.46
CA GLU A 220 18.09 13.70 25.51
C GLU A 220 18.04 13.10 26.92
N MET A 221 17.50 11.88 27.09
CA MET A 221 17.59 11.17 28.37
C MET A 221 19.04 10.82 28.74
N LEU A 222 19.83 10.35 27.77
CA LEU A 222 21.25 10.03 27.98
C LEU A 222 22.04 11.27 28.37
N LYS A 223 21.80 12.39 27.67
CA LYS A 223 22.43 13.67 27.99
C LYS A 223 22.13 14.13 29.41
N LYS A 224 20.90 13.91 29.90
CA LYS A 224 20.52 14.20 31.29
C LYS A 224 21.20 13.28 32.31
N HIS A 225 21.36 12.00 31.98
CA HIS A 225 22.05 11.04 32.85
C HIS A 225 23.57 11.26 32.91
N HIS A 226 24.16 11.69 31.80
CA HIS A 226 25.60 11.95 31.71
C HIS A 226 26.02 13.34 32.14
N ASP A 227 25.09 14.27 32.44
CA ASP A 227 25.46 15.60 32.92
C ASP A 227 26.02 15.50 34.35
N PRO A 228 27.34 15.59 34.55
CA PRO A 228 27.96 15.37 35.87
C PRO A 228 27.52 16.44 36.88
N ALA A 229 27.05 17.60 36.41
CA ALA A 229 26.53 18.68 37.26
C ALA A 229 25.23 18.29 37.99
N ALA A 230 24.39 17.43 37.39
CA ALA A 230 23.15 16.95 37.99
C ALA A 230 23.40 15.88 39.08
N CYS A 231 24.49 15.12 38.97
CA CYS A 231 24.85 14.08 39.95
C CYS A 231 25.58 14.65 41.18
N GLY A 232 26.26 15.79 41.05
CA GLY A 232 27.08 16.39 42.12
C GLY A 232 26.31 17.00 43.29
N THR A 233 25.07 17.47 43.10
CA THR A 233 24.30 18.17 44.14
C THR A 233 23.39 17.26 44.97
N ALA A 234 22.92 16.15 44.41
CA ALA A 234 22.10 15.18 45.15
C ALA A 234 22.93 14.22 46.03
N GLY A 235 24.19 13.98 45.69
CA GLY A 235 25.10 13.11 46.46
C GLY A 235 25.70 13.76 47.71
N LEU A 236 26.00 15.06 47.67
CA LEU A 236 26.63 15.76 48.80
C LEU A 236 25.70 15.91 50.02
N HIS A 237 24.41 16.21 49.80
CA HIS A 237 23.44 16.34 50.89
C HIS A 237 23.11 15.00 51.59
N ARG A 238 23.37 13.85 50.94
CA ARG A 238 23.14 12.53 51.54
C ARG A 238 24.30 12.05 52.41
N LEU A 239 25.52 12.56 52.17
CA LEU A 239 26.70 12.23 52.98
C LEU A 239 26.80 13.09 54.25
N GLU A 240 26.32 14.33 54.26
CA GLU A 240 26.31 15.15 55.49
C GLU A 240 25.27 14.68 56.52
N SER A 241 24.17 14.06 56.11
CA SER A 241 23.13 13.59 57.05
C SER A 241 23.46 12.25 57.73
N THR A 242 24.38 11.44 57.19
CA THR A 242 24.77 10.15 57.78
C THR A 242 26.03 10.21 58.66
N VAL A 243 26.83 11.28 58.57
CA VAL A 243 28.02 11.45 59.43
C VAL A 243 27.63 11.94 60.84
N GLY A 244 26.46 12.54 61.01
CA GLY A 244 25.97 12.99 62.33
C GLY A 244 25.43 11.89 63.26
N VAL A 245 25.13 10.69 62.75
CA VAL A 245 24.49 9.62 63.56
C VAL A 245 25.48 8.56 64.06
N ARG A 246 26.67 8.46 63.44
CA ARG A 246 27.63 7.38 63.76
C ARG A 246 28.62 7.71 64.89
N ALA A 247 28.62 8.93 65.42
CA ALA A 247 29.52 9.34 66.51
C ALA A 247 29.03 8.98 67.92
N LYS A 248 27.82 8.41 68.09
CA LYS A 248 27.24 8.13 69.43
C LYS A 248 27.10 6.65 69.79
N ALA A 249 27.55 5.74 68.94
CA ALA A 249 27.37 4.29 69.12
C ALA A 249 28.68 3.50 69.35
N ALA A 250 29.75 4.16 69.82
CA ALA A 250 31.05 3.54 70.06
C ALA A 250 31.49 3.67 71.54
N LYS A 251 30.65 3.23 72.49
CA LYS A 251 31.03 3.18 73.92
C LYS A 251 30.65 1.92 74.68
N ASP A 252 30.21 0.85 74.01
CA ASP A 252 30.05 -0.44 74.67
C ASP A 252 30.36 -1.53 73.66
N ILE A 253 31.42 -2.31 73.91
CA ILE A 253 31.57 -3.74 73.60
C ILE A 253 32.93 -4.17 74.19
N GLY A 254 32.86 -4.96 75.25
CA GLY A 254 33.96 -5.77 75.76
C GLY A 254 33.67 -7.26 75.52
N ALA A 255 34.73 -8.00 75.21
CA ALA A 255 34.98 -9.44 75.37
C ALA A 255 34.07 -10.50 74.65
N SER A 256 34.70 -11.21 73.69
CA SER A 256 34.78 -12.67 73.40
C SER A 256 33.87 -13.71 74.10
N PRO A 257 33.78 -15.00 73.65
CA PRO A 257 34.10 -15.63 72.36
C PRO A 257 32.99 -16.56 71.78
N VAL A 258 33.25 -17.03 70.56
CA VAL A 258 32.62 -18.11 69.72
C VAL A 258 32.54 -19.45 70.51
N PRO A 259 31.57 -20.41 70.33
CA PRO A 259 31.22 -21.01 69.03
C PRO A 259 29.79 -21.57 68.76
N SER A 260 29.52 -21.71 67.45
CA SER A 260 28.73 -22.75 66.75
C SER A 260 27.40 -23.25 67.34
N SER A 261 26.29 -22.82 66.75
CA SER A 261 25.23 -23.73 66.26
C SER A 261 24.21 -22.97 65.39
N LEU A 262 23.77 -23.66 64.32
CA LEU A 262 22.65 -23.39 63.39
C LEU A 262 21.70 -22.20 63.68
N PRO A 263 21.42 -21.31 62.70
CA PRO A 263 20.24 -20.46 62.79
C PRO A 263 19.01 -21.24 62.32
N LYS A 264 18.22 -21.65 63.32
CA LYS A 264 16.78 -21.79 63.21
C LYS A 264 16.21 -20.48 62.63
N ARG A 265 15.39 -20.62 61.59
CA ARG A 265 14.52 -19.63 60.95
C ARG A 265 14.09 -18.50 61.92
N PRO A 266 14.49 -17.23 61.72
CA PRO A 266 13.96 -16.15 62.54
C PRO A 266 12.53 -15.84 62.09
N ALA A 267 11.62 -15.88 63.07
CA ALA A 267 10.33 -15.22 62.99
C ALA A 267 10.54 -13.73 62.63
N GLY A 268 9.57 -13.20 61.88
CA GLY A 268 9.65 -11.91 61.22
C GLY A 268 10.22 -10.78 62.08
N HIS A 269 11.28 -10.17 61.54
CA HIS A 269 11.76 -8.86 61.96
C HIS A 269 10.69 -7.84 61.57
N VAL A 270 9.81 -7.51 62.52
CA VAL A 270 9.03 -6.27 62.49
C VAL A 270 10.06 -5.16 62.60
N THR A 271 10.22 -4.37 61.54
CA THR A 271 11.11 -3.21 61.52
C THR A 271 10.59 -2.17 62.52
N GLU A 272 11.51 -1.56 63.26
CA GLU A 272 11.28 -0.47 64.23
C GLU A 272 10.55 0.77 63.67
N ALA A 273 10.24 0.79 62.36
CA ALA A 273 9.37 1.80 61.77
C ALA A 273 7.89 1.65 62.15
N GLU A 274 7.45 0.50 62.69
CA GLU A 274 6.09 0.33 63.23
C GLU A 274 5.99 0.54 64.75
N ALA A 275 7.13 0.61 65.47
CA ALA A 275 7.13 0.80 66.93
C ALA A 275 6.95 2.27 67.36
N GLU A 276 7.29 3.24 66.50
CA GLU A 276 7.05 4.67 66.79
C GLU A 276 5.64 5.17 66.40
N ALA A 277 4.86 4.40 65.65
CA ALA A 277 3.49 4.78 65.28
C ALA A 277 2.48 4.61 66.44
N ARG A 278 2.88 4.00 67.57
CA ARG A 278 1.99 3.72 68.72
C ARG A 278 2.06 4.73 69.87
N LYS A 279 2.89 5.78 69.82
CA LYS A 279 3.04 6.74 70.94
C LYS A 279 2.53 8.18 70.68
N SER A 280 1.80 8.46 69.59
CA SER A 280 1.05 9.73 69.47
C SER A 280 -0.44 9.50 69.17
N SER A 281 -1.19 9.25 70.23
CA SER A 281 -2.65 9.18 70.22
C SER A 281 -3.27 10.57 70.15
N SER A 282 -3.51 11.08 68.95
CA SER A 282 -4.65 11.96 68.63
C SER A 282 -4.81 12.20 67.12
N TRP A 283 -4.58 11.19 66.28
CA TRP A 283 -4.84 11.37 64.85
C TRP A 283 -6.32 11.19 64.60
N SER A 284 -6.99 12.31 64.33
CA SER A 284 -8.42 12.31 64.09
C SER A 284 -8.77 11.33 62.95
N PRO A 285 -9.89 10.60 63.04
CA PRO A 285 -10.36 9.71 61.98
C PRO A 285 -10.43 10.39 60.59
N PHE A 286 -10.60 11.72 60.57
CA PHE A 286 -10.59 12.55 59.38
C PHE A 286 -9.20 12.67 58.72
N ALA A 287 -8.11 12.70 59.50
CA ALA A 287 -6.75 12.76 58.96
C ALA A 287 -6.36 11.46 58.23
N PHE A 288 -6.80 10.30 58.75
CA PHE A 288 -6.60 9.00 58.11
C PHE A 288 -7.42 8.87 56.81
N MET A 289 -8.68 9.30 56.83
CA MET A 289 -9.51 9.36 55.61
C MET A 289 -8.93 10.33 54.57
N GLY A 290 -8.38 11.47 55.00
CA GLY A 290 -7.69 12.43 54.13
C GLY A 290 -6.45 11.84 53.43
N ARG A 291 -5.67 10.98 54.11
CA ARG A 291 -4.53 10.27 53.50
C ARG A 291 -4.98 9.19 52.51
N ARG A 292 -5.99 8.38 52.87
CA ARG A 292 -6.55 7.38 51.93
C ARG A 292 -7.16 8.02 50.69
N ARG A 293 -7.85 9.15 50.84
CA ARG A 293 -8.41 9.92 49.72
C ARG A 293 -7.30 10.48 48.83
N ARG A 294 -6.24 11.08 49.41
CA ARG A 294 -5.07 11.55 48.64
C ARG A 294 -4.32 10.42 47.93
N ALA A 295 -4.17 9.25 48.57
CA ALA A 295 -3.54 8.08 47.94
C ALA A 295 -4.38 7.52 46.77
N ARG A 296 -5.71 7.50 46.90
CA ARG A 296 -6.61 7.11 45.80
C ARG A 296 -6.60 8.13 44.66
N VAL A 297 -6.58 9.43 44.97
CA VAL A 297 -6.46 10.48 43.94
C VAL A 297 -5.12 10.38 43.21
N ARG A 298 -4.01 10.15 43.91
CA ARG A 298 -2.69 9.94 43.27
C ARG A 298 -2.65 8.68 42.41
N ARG A 299 -3.23 7.56 42.87
CA ARG A 299 -3.36 6.35 42.05
C ARG A 299 -4.23 6.56 40.82
N LYS A 300 -5.37 7.26 40.97
CA LYS A 300 -6.26 7.59 39.86
C LYS A 300 -5.56 8.51 38.85
N GLN A 301 -4.85 9.54 39.31
CA GLN A 301 -4.05 10.43 38.44
C GLN A 301 -2.92 9.67 37.74
N ALA A 302 -2.24 8.74 38.41
CA ALA A 302 -1.23 7.89 37.78
C ALA A 302 -1.83 6.96 36.72
N LEU A 303 -3.02 6.40 36.97
CA LEU A 303 -3.74 5.56 36.01
C LEU A 303 -4.30 6.38 34.85
N GLU A 304 -4.81 7.59 35.09
CA GLU A 304 -5.26 8.52 34.05
C GLU A 304 -4.09 9.03 33.21
N ALA A 305 -2.92 9.26 33.80
CA ALA A 305 -1.69 9.55 33.07
C ALA A 305 -1.24 8.36 32.21
N GLN A 306 -1.25 7.13 32.75
CA GLN A 306 -0.96 5.91 32.00
C GLN A 306 -1.98 5.66 30.88
N MET A 307 -3.27 5.86 31.12
CA MET A 307 -4.31 5.78 30.10
C MET A 307 -4.19 6.89 29.05
N GLY A 308 -3.68 8.07 29.43
CA GLY A 308 -3.37 9.16 28.51
C GLY A 308 -2.28 8.77 27.50
N VAL A 309 -1.18 8.20 27.99
CA VAL A 309 -0.07 7.68 27.16
C VAL A 309 -0.55 6.56 26.23
N LEU A 310 -1.28 5.57 26.77
CA LEU A 310 -1.86 4.49 25.96
C LEU A 310 -2.83 5.00 24.89
N LYS A 311 -3.59 6.07 25.17
CA LYS A 311 -4.51 6.66 24.21
C LYS A 311 -3.77 7.37 23.08
N GLU A 312 -2.66 8.05 23.36
CA GLU A 312 -1.83 8.71 22.35
C GLU A 312 -1.10 7.68 21.46
N GLU A 313 -0.51 6.65 22.06
CA GLU A 313 0.10 5.53 21.34
C GLU A 313 -0.93 4.82 20.43
N SER A 314 -2.16 4.62 20.93
CA SER A 314 -3.24 4.06 20.12
C SER A 314 -3.64 4.97 18.95
N GLY A 315 -3.42 6.28 19.09
CA GLY A 315 -3.65 7.27 18.03
C GLY A 315 -2.64 7.14 16.90
N LYS A 316 -1.34 7.07 17.22
CA LYS A 316 -0.25 6.87 16.25
C LYS A 316 -0.43 5.54 15.50
N GLU A 317 -0.74 4.45 16.21
CA GLU A 317 -0.98 3.14 15.60
C GLU A 317 -2.18 3.13 14.66
N ARG A 318 -3.29 3.77 15.04
CA ARG A 318 -4.47 3.91 14.18
C ARG A 318 -4.14 4.72 12.93
N SER A 319 -3.36 5.79 13.06
CA SER A 319 -2.89 6.59 11.93
C SER A 319 -2.08 5.75 10.95
N MET A 320 -1.14 4.94 11.46
CA MET A 320 -0.31 4.10 10.62
C MET A 320 -1.09 2.95 9.97
N CYS A 321 -2.02 2.33 10.70
CA CYS A 321 -2.95 1.35 10.13
C CYS A 321 -3.85 1.95 9.04
N ALA A 322 -4.28 3.20 9.20
CA ALA A 322 -5.06 3.91 8.19
C ALA A 322 -4.22 4.17 6.93
N MET A 323 -2.95 4.58 7.06
CA MET A 323 -2.04 4.75 5.93
C MET A 323 -1.79 3.41 5.20
N LEU A 324 -1.62 2.31 5.93
CA LEU A 324 -1.51 0.97 5.34
C LEU A 324 -2.77 0.55 4.59
N ALA A 325 -3.94 0.81 5.16
CA ALA A 325 -5.21 0.53 4.50
C ALA A 325 -5.36 1.37 3.22
N GLU A 326 -4.92 2.63 3.23
CA GLU A 326 -4.92 3.51 2.05
C GLU A 326 -3.99 2.98 0.95
N VAL A 327 -2.75 2.58 1.29
CA VAL A 327 -1.83 1.95 0.31
C VAL A 327 -2.45 0.70 -0.30
N ARG A 328 -3.04 -0.20 0.51
CA ARG A 328 -3.67 -1.43 0.02
C ARG A 328 -4.88 -1.16 -0.86
N ALA A 329 -5.72 -0.19 -0.48
CA ALA A 329 -6.88 0.20 -1.28
C ALA A 329 -6.44 0.70 -2.67
N CYS A 330 -5.45 1.60 -2.73
CA CYS A 330 -4.94 2.08 -4.01
C CYS A 330 -4.27 0.97 -4.85
N LEU A 331 -3.52 0.05 -4.23
CA LEU A 331 -2.92 -1.07 -4.95
C LEU A 331 -3.96 -2.08 -5.46
N ALA A 332 -5.09 -2.25 -4.76
CA ALA A 332 -6.18 -3.13 -5.20
C ALA A 332 -6.95 -2.58 -6.42
N GLU A 333 -6.98 -1.25 -6.59
CA GLU A 333 -7.59 -0.60 -7.76
C GLU A 333 -6.76 -0.78 -9.05
N VAL A 334 -5.43 -0.90 -8.94
CA VAL A 334 -4.52 -1.05 -10.10
C VAL A 334 -4.90 -2.25 -10.99
N PRO A 335 -5.01 -3.51 -10.50
CA PRO A 335 -5.34 -4.65 -11.35
C PRO A 335 -6.74 -4.54 -11.98
N GLU A 336 -7.69 -3.87 -11.32
CA GLU A 336 -9.02 -3.63 -11.89
C GLU A 336 -8.93 -2.69 -13.09
N HIS A 337 -8.24 -1.56 -12.97
CA HIS A 337 -8.03 -0.64 -14.09
C HIS A 337 -7.17 -1.27 -15.19
N MET A 338 -6.15 -2.06 -14.83
CA MET A 338 -5.28 -2.76 -15.77
C MET A 338 -6.06 -3.72 -16.69
N ARG A 339 -7.04 -4.45 -16.15
CA ARG A 339 -7.91 -5.34 -16.94
C ARG A 339 -8.61 -4.59 -18.08
N TRP A 340 -8.98 -3.33 -17.86
CA TRP A 340 -9.61 -2.49 -18.87
C TRP A 340 -8.58 -1.79 -19.78
N ALA A 341 -7.43 -1.39 -19.22
CA ALA A 341 -6.33 -0.75 -19.95
C ALA A 341 -5.72 -1.64 -21.03
N LEU A 342 -5.72 -2.97 -20.83
CA LEU A 342 -5.31 -3.93 -21.87
C LEU A 342 -6.19 -3.88 -23.13
N ASN A 343 -7.44 -3.42 -22.97
CA ASN A 343 -8.38 -3.21 -24.07
C ASN A 343 -8.30 -1.78 -24.62
N GLU A 344 -7.20 -1.06 -24.38
CA GLU A 344 -6.96 0.28 -24.90
C GLU A 344 -5.67 0.29 -25.73
N VAL A 345 -5.67 1.11 -26.78
CA VAL A 345 -4.55 1.30 -27.70
C VAL A 345 -4.21 2.77 -27.71
N TYR A 346 -2.97 3.10 -27.35
CA TYR A 346 -2.52 4.48 -27.36
C TYR A 346 -2.30 4.95 -28.81
N LEU A 347 -2.96 6.05 -29.18
CA LEU A 347 -2.86 6.65 -30.50
C LEU A 347 -1.78 7.73 -30.59
N GLY A 348 -1.54 8.44 -29.49
CA GLY A 348 -0.72 9.64 -29.49
C GLY A 348 -1.18 10.66 -28.47
N SER A 349 -0.47 11.79 -28.42
CA SER A 349 -0.82 12.92 -27.56
C SER A 349 -1.28 14.10 -28.41
N PHE A 350 -2.51 14.56 -28.21
CA PHE A 350 -3.08 15.73 -28.88
C PHE A 350 -3.50 16.76 -27.83
N PHE A 351 -3.12 18.02 -28.03
CA PHE A 351 -3.39 19.14 -27.09
C PHE A 351 -2.91 18.85 -25.65
N GLY A 352 -1.75 18.18 -25.52
CA GLY A 352 -1.18 17.81 -24.23
C GLY A 352 -1.94 16.69 -23.49
N ARG A 353 -2.96 16.09 -24.10
CA ARG A 353 -3.69 14.93 -23.56
C ARG A 353 -3.32 13.67 -24.33
N ARG A 354 -3.29 12.52 -23.65
CA ARG A 354 -3.07 11.22 -24.28
C ARG A 354 -4.40 10.69 -24.81
N TRP A 355 -4.38 10.18 -26.03
CA TRP A 355 -5.56 9.65 -26.70
C TRP A 355 -5.43 8.16 -26.86
N TYR A 356 -6.54 7.47 -26.57
CA TYR A 356 -6.62 6.02 -26.62
C TYR A 356 -7.85 5.63 -27.41
N LEU A 357 -7.75 4.52 -28.14
CA LEU A 357 -8.88 3.86 -28.76
C LEU A 357 -9.16 2.53 -28.07
N PRO A 358 -10.42 2.07 -28.08
CA PRO A 358 -10.71 0.72 -27.65
C PRO A 358 -10.06 -0.30 -28.59
N ASN A 359 -9.43 -1.31 -28.00
CA ASN A 359 -8.86 -2.43 -28.70
C ASN A 359 -9.98 -3.33 -29.21
N THR A 360 -10.41 -3.10 -30.44
CA THR A 360 -11.29 -4.02 -31.16
C THR A 360 -10.41 -4.89 -32.05
N SER A 361 -10.38 -6.19 -31.76
CA SER A 361 -9.46 -7.19 -32.36
C SER A 361 -9.40 -7.19 -33.89
N LEU A 362 -10.42 -6.65 -34.56
CA LEU A 362 -10.51 -6.56 -36.02
C LEU A 362 -9.61 -5.46 -36.61
N TYR A 363 -9.54 -4.28 -35.99
CA TYR A 363 -8.77 -3.16 -36.54
C TYR A 363 -7.37 -3.07 -35.93
N THR A 364 -7.23 -3.44 -34.67
CA THR A 364 -5.95 -3.36 -33.96
C THR A 364 -4.92 -4.31 -34.52
N ARG A 365 -5.28 -5.49 -35.02
CA ARG A 365 -4.32 -6.40 -35.70
C ARG A 365 -3.55 -5.74 -36.85
N TYR A 366 -4.14 -4.76 -37.53
CA TYR A 366 -3.46 -4.02 -38.61
C TYR A 366 -2.58 -2.90 -38.07
N LEU A 367 -2.97 -2.26 -36.96
CA LEU A 367 -2.18 -1.22 -36.28
C LEU A 367 -1.12 -1.77 -35.31
N ASP A 368 -1.24 -3.04 -34.92
CA ASP A 368 -0.55 -3.69 -33.79
C ASP A 368 0.97 -3.69 -33.94
N ARG A 369 1.46 -3.61 -35.18
CA ARG A 369 2.91 -3.59 -35.42
C ARG A 369 3.60 -2.36 -34.84
N ALA A 370 2.86 -1.27 -34.57
CA ALA A 370 3.41 -0.05 -34.02
C ALA A 370 2.60 0.52 -32.84
N SER A 371 1.44 -0.07 -32.53
CA SER A 371 0.58 0.49 -31.49
C SER A 371 1.01 0.07 -30.09
N TRP A 372 1.06 1.05 -29.21
CA TRP A 372 1.49 0.84 -27.83
C TRP A 372 0.34 0.30 -26.97
N HIS A 373 0.65 -0.68 -26.12
CA HIS A 373 -0.23 -1.25 -25.11
C HIS A 373 0.36 -1.12 -23.72
N MET A 374 -0.51 -1.11 -22.71
CA MET A 374 -0.10 -1.03 -21.32
C MET A 374 0.82 -2.23 -20.94
N PRO A 375 2.04 -1.99 -20.40
CA PRO A 375 2.99 -3.04 -20.06
C PRO A 375 2.59 -3.73 -18.74
N GLU A 376 1.60 -4.62 -18.81
CA GLU A 376 1.01 -5.30 -17.65
C GLU A 376 2.04 -5.98 -16.75
N LYS A 377 3.00 -6.71 -17.33
CA LYS A 377 4.04 -7.39 -16.56
C LYS A 377 4.89 -6.41 -15.74
N ALA A 378 5.27 -5.27 -16.33
CA ALA A 378 6.08 -4.27 -15.66
C ALA A 378 5.30 -3.58 -14.53
N ILE A 379 4.04 -3.22 -14.77
CA ILE A 379 3.17 -2.62 -13.74
C ILE A 379 2.92 -3.59 -12.59
N ASN A 380 2.63 -4.86 -12.89
CA ASN A 380 2.44 -5.88 -11.86
C ASN A 380 3.71 -6.09 -11.03
N GLN A 381 4.90 -6.05 -11.65
CA GLN A 381 6.17 -6.06 -10.91
C GLN A 381 6.28 -4.87 -9.96
N VAL A 382 5.97 -3.65 -10.40
CA VAL A 382 5.96 -2.47 -9.53
C VAL A 382 4.98 -2.64 -8.36
N VAL A 383 3.75 -3.09 -8.62
CA VAL A 383 2.72 -3.36 -7.59
C VAL A 383 3.23 -4.36 -6.54
N MET A 384 3.86 -5.45 -6.98
CA MET A 384 4.43 -6.46 -6.08
C MET A 384 5.57 -5.89 -5.22
N ARG A 385 6.45 -5.07 -5.81
CA ARG A 385 7.54 -4.40 -5.07
C ARG A 385 6.99 -3.38 -4.08
N LEU A 386 5.95 -2.62 -4.42
CA LEU A 386 5.28 -1.70 -3.49
C LEU A 386 4.63 -2.44 -2.31
N HIS A 387 3.97 -3.58 -2.56
CA HIS A 387 3.49 -4.45 -1.48
C HIS A 387 4.60 -4.92 -0.56
N HIS A 388 5.76 -5.27 -1.12
CA HIS A 388 6.91 -5.70 -0.32
C HIS A 388 7.49 -4.55 0.52
N CYS A 389 7.71 -3.36 -0.08
CA CYS A 389 8.12 -2.15 0.65
C CYS A 389 7.18 -1.83 1.81
N MET A 390 5.86 -1.84 1.54
CA MET A 390 4.84 -1.57 2.57
C MET A 390 4.96 -2.55 3.75
N ARG A 391 5.15 -3.85 3.48
CA ARG A 391 5.32 -4.87 4.53
C ARG A 391 6.61 -4.67 5.31
N LEU A 392 7.71 -4.37 4.63
CA LEU A 392 9.01 -4.11 5.28
C LEU A 392 8.96 -2.87 6.16
N LEU A 393 8.43 -1.74 5.66
CA LEU A 393 8.29 -0.51 6.45
C LEU A 393 7.44 -0.72 7.71
N TYR A 394 6.31 -1.42 7.59
CA TYR A 394 5.49 -1.76 8.74
C TYR A 394 6.22 -2.67 9.74
N THR A 395 6.95 -3.67 9.24
CA THR A 395 7.72 -4.60 10.07
C THR A 395 8.88 -3.88 10.77
N ILE A 396 9.56 -2.94 10.09
CA ILE A 396 10.60 -2.09 10.65
C ILE A 396 10.03 -1.24 11.77
N HIS A 397 8.93 -0.53 11.52
CA HIS A 397 8.27 0.26 12.55
C HIS A 397 7.93 -0.59 13.78
N PHE A 398 7.30 -1.74 13.58
CA PHE A 398 6.89 -2.61 14.67
C PHE A 398 8.09 -3.18 15.44
N THR A 399 9.10 -3.66 14.71
CA THR A 399 10.35 -4.17 15.28
C THR A 399 11.07 -3.08 16.06
N PHE A 400 11.05 -1.83 15.60
CA PHE A 400 11.68 -0.73 16.29
C PHE A 400 10.88 -0.31 17.54
N LYS A 401 9.58 -0.07 17.39
CA LYS A 401 8.69 0.35 18.47
C LYS A 401 8.63 -0.66 19.61
N GLU A 402 8.40 -1.94 19.30
CA GLU A 402 8.38 -2.96 20.34
C GLU A 402 9.78 -3.30 20.82
N GLY A 403 10.76 -3.17 19.92
CA GLY A 403 12.13 -3.62 20.06
C GLY A 403 12.94 -2.85 21.08
N PHE A 404 12.80 -1.54 21.03
CA PHE A 404 13.65 -0.56 21.68
C PHE A 404 12.89 0.17 22.79
N ARG A 405 12.29 -0.60 23.70
CA ARG A 405 11.72 -0.05 24.95
C ARG A 405 12.84 0.51 25.83
N ASP A 406 12.48 1.34 26.81
CA ASP A 406 13.41 1.99 27.75
C ASP A 406 14.49 1.05 28.29
N GLU A 407 14.12 -0.19 28.66
CA GLU A 407 15.06 -1.21 29.17
C GLU A 407 16.12 -1.63 28.14
N VAL A 408 15.71 -1.79 26.88
CA VAL A 408 16.59 -2.15 25.76
C VAL A 408 17.44 -0.96 25.36
N MET A 409 16.85 0.24 25.32
CA MET A 409 17.56 1.46 25.00
C MET A 409 18.61 1.80 26.07
N LEU A 410 18.29 1.64 27.36
CA LEU A 410 19.27 1.74 28.45
C LEU A 410 20.39 0.72 28.32
N ALA A 411 20.08 -0.52 27.94
CA ALA A 411 21.08 -1.55 27.66
C ALA A 411 21.94 -1.25 26.42
N MET A 412 21.45 -0.36 25.53
CA MET A 412 22.10 0.04 24.30
C MET A 412 22.67 1.46 24.35
N ASP A 413 22.68 2.13 25.51
CA ASP A 413 23.06 3.54 25.68
C ASP A 413 24.34 3.91 24.91
N HIS A 414 25.44 3.19 25.17
CA HIS A 414 26.72 3.40 24.49
C HIS A 414 26.84 2.65 23.15
N LEU A 415 25.86 1.80 22.83
CA LEU A 415 25.88 0.85 21.71
C LEU A 415 25.00 1.27 20.54
N LEU A 416 24.06 2.19 20.74
CA LEU A 416 23.15 2.64 19.71
C LEU A 416 23.85 3.76 18.92
N PRO A 417 24.16 3.55 17.63
CA PRO A 417 24.74 4.62 16.82
C PRO A 417 23.63 5.61 16.43
N VAL A 418 23.14 6.40 17.39
CA VAL A 418 22.01 7.34 17.24
C VAL A 418 22.20 8.23 16.02
N LYS A 419 23.41 8.74 15.81
CA LYS A 419 23.75 9.55 14.63
C LYS A 419 23.49 8.81 13.32
N ILE A 420 23.88 7.53 13.23
CA ILE A 420 23.65 6.70 12.04
C ILE A 420 22.14 6.47 11.84
N LEU A 421 21.35 6.29 12.90
CA LEU A 421 19.90 6.14 12.80
C LEU A 421 19.20 7.43 12.34
N ILE A 422 19.67 8.59 12.80
CA ILE A 422 19.19 9.90 12.32
C ILE A 422 19.57 10.09 10.84
N ASP A 423 20.82 9.82 10.47
CA ASP A 423 21.29 9.89 9.08
C ASP A 423 20.52 8.92 8.17
N LEU A 424 20.19 7.73 8.69
CA LEU A 424 19.37 6.73 8.02
C LEU A 424 17.95 7.23 7.77
N ALA A 425 17.29 7.79 8.78
CA ALA A 425 15.95 8.36 8.66
C ALA A 425 15.92 9.55 7.68
N ALA A 426 16.89 10.45 7.77
CA ALA A 426 17.04 11.61 6.89
C ALA A 426 17.25 11.20 5.42
N THR A 427 17.99 10.11 5.19
CA THR A 427 18.25 9.60 3.83
C THR A 427 17.10 8.75 3.29
N ALA A 428 16.40 8.01 4.14
CA ALA A 428 15.28 7.17 3.74
C ALA A 428 14.02 7.97 3.39
N PHE A 429 13.86 9.17 3.98
CA PHE A 429 12.71 10.05 3.75
C PHE A 429 12.51 10.45 2.27
N PRO A 430 13.48 11.07 1.57
CA PRO A 430 13.28 11.58 0.20
C PRO A 430 13.16 10.47 -0.87
N ILE A 431 13.63 9.24 -0.60
CA ILE A 431 13.68 8.17 -1.60
C ILE A 431 12.31 7.85 -2.18
N MET A 432 11.29 7.69 -1.34
CA MET A 432 9.94 7.38 -1.82
C MET A 432 9.30 8.56 -2.57
N GLU A 433 9.64 9.78 -2.21
CA GLU A 433 9.21 10.98 -2.94
C GLU A 433 9.84 11.01 -4.34
N ASP A 434 11.14 10.76 -4.45
CA ASP A 434 11.86 10.72 -5.73
C ASP A 434 11.41 9.55 -6.62
N LEU A 435 11.15 8.38 -6.03
CA LEU A 435 10.55 7.26 -6.74
C LEU A 435 9.16 7.63 -7.26
N THR A 436 8.36 8.38 -6.52
CA THR A 436 7.04 8.83 -6.97
C THR A 436 7.13 9.76 -8.17
N ARG A 437 8.21 10.55 -8.29
CA ARG A 437 8.46 11.47 -9.42
C ARG A 437 8.80 10.74 -10.73
N HIS A 438 9.12 9.44 -10.68
CA HIS A 438 9.33 8.61 -11.88
C HIS A 438 8.04 8.30 -12.64
N LEU A 439 6.87 8.39 -11.98
CA LEU A 439 5.60 8.22 -12.67
C LEU A 439 5.15 9.54 -13.29
N PRO A 440 4.58 9.52 -14.51
CA PRO A 440 4.09 10.73 -15.15
C PRO A 440 2.96 11.35 -14.33
N GLU A 441 2.91 12.68 -14.31
CA GLU A 441 1.79 13.37 -13.66
C GLU A 441 0.53 13.34 -14.53
N PRO A 442 -0.68 13.36 -13.92
CA PRO A 442 -1.92 13.50 -14.67
C PRO A 442 -1.84 14.72 -15.61
N GLY A 443 -2.01 14.49 -16.91
CA GLY A 443 -1.93 15.53 -17.93
C GLY A 443 -0.53 16.00 -18.32
N LYS A 444 0.55 15.40 -17.79
CA LYS A 444 1.91 15.63 -18.27
C LYS A 444 2.36 14.48 -19.18
N PRO A 445 3.04 14.77 -20.30
CA PRO A 445 3.35 13.76 -21.31
C PRO A 445 4.42 12.76 -20.86
N GLY A 446 5.25 13.07 -19.86
CA GLY A 446 6.35 12.20 -19.44
C GLY A 446 6.71 12.32 -17.95
N PRO A 447 7.67 11.48 -17.49
CA PRO A 447 8.24 11.54 -16.15
C PRO A 447 9.01 12.86 -15.94
N ASN A 448 9.21 13.25 -14.67
CA ASN A 448 9.98 14.44 -14.36
C ASN A 448 11.49 14.16 -14.60
N PRO A 449 12.19 14.89 -15.50
CA PRO A 449 13.61 14.68 -15.76
C PRO A 449 14.50 14.96 -14.55
N ASP A 450 14.03 15.73 -13.56
CA ASP A 450 14.81 16.15 -12.40
C ASP A 450 14.83 15.11 -11.26
N ALA A 451 14.30 13.90 -11.48
CA ALA A 451 14.24 12.87 -10.45
C ALA A 451 15.62 12.25 -10.18
N ASN A 452 16.33 12.77 -9.17
CA ASN A 452 17.65 12.28 -8.76
C ASN A 452 17.57 11.11 -7.74
N THR A 453 16.87 10.04 -8.09
CA THR A 453 16.66 8.91 -7.15
C THR A 453 17.92 8.10 -6.87
N THR A 454 18.88 8.09 -7.82
CA THR A 454 20.11 7.31 -7.71
C THR A 454 21.02 7.80 -6.59
N GLU A 455 21.06 9.11 -6.33
CA GLU A 455 21.90 9.69 -5.28
C GLU A 455 21.43 9.30 -3.87
N HIS A 456 20.15 9.48 -3.55
CA HIS A 456 19.62 9.14 -2.22
C HIS A 456 19.69 7.63 -1.95
N LEU A 457 19.41 6.80 -2.97
CA LEU A 457 19.53 5.35 -2.84
C LEU A 457 20.98 4.90 -2.63
N ALA A 458 21.94 5.52 -3.30
CA ALA A 458 23.37 5.25 -3.09
C ALA A 458 23.82 5.64 -1.67
N LYS A 459 23.37 6.80 -1.17
CA LYS A 459 23.64 7.22 0.23
C LYS A 459 23.04 6.24 1.23
N LEU A 460 21.79 5.81 1.04
CA LEU A 460 21.13 4.86 1.94
C LEU A 460 21.89 3.52 1.99
N LYS A 461 22.33 3.01 0.84
CA LYS A 461 23.16 1.79 0.78
C LYS A 461 24.43 1.90 1.60
N ILE A 462 25.13 3.02 1.49
CA ILE A 462 26.37 3.24 2.25
C ILE A 462 26.08 3.20 3.75
N ILE A 463 25.05 3.93 4.20
CA ILE A 463 24.64 3.97 5.61
C ILE A 463 24.24 2.57 6.13
N VAL A 464 23.42 1.84 5.38
CA VAL A 464 22.99 0.48 5.77
C VAL A 464 24.17 -0.49 5.78
N ARG A 465 25.09 -0.41 4.81
CA ARG A 465 26.30 -1.22 4.80
C ARG A 465 27.17 -0.94 6.03
N ASP A 466 27.34 0.33 6.39
CA ASP A 466 28.14 0.72 7.55
C ASP A 466 27.48 0.26 8.87
N LEU A 467 26.14 0.34 8.96
CA LEU A 467 25.35 -0.21 10.07
C LEU A 467 25.52 -1.74 10.21
N VAL A 468 25.46 -2.46 9.10
CA VAL A 468 25.68 -3.92 9.06
C VAL A 468 27.11 -4.26 9.45
N ALA A 469 28.10 -3.52 8.95
CA ALA A 469 29.51 -3.72 9.29
C ALA A 469 29.76 -3.55 10.80
N LEU A 470 29.18 -2.52 11.42
CA LEU A 470 29.24 -2.33 12.88
C LEU A 470 28.69 -3.55 13.64
N SER A 471 27.58 -4.11 13.15
CA SER A 471 26.96 -5.29 13.78
C SER A 471 27.80 -6.56 13.67
N LYS A 472 28.45 -6.76 12.51
CA LYS A 472 29.35 -7.88 12.27
C LYS A 472 30.60 -7.76 13.13
N CYS A 473 31.13 -6.55 13.27
CA CYS A 473 32.25 -6.27 14.18
C CYS A 473 31.88 -6.58 15.63
N SER A 474 30.74 -6.08 16.11
CA SER A 474 30.22 -6.38 17.46
C SER A 474 30.04 -7.89 17.69
N PHE A 475 29.44 -8.59 16.73
CA PHE A 475 29.27 -10.05 16.80
C PHE A 475 30.61 -10.80 16.86
N SER A 476 31.53 -10.48 15.94
CA SER A 476 32.86 -11.10 15.88
C SER A 476 33.66 -10.87 17.16
N GLN A 477 33.57 -9.66 17.74
CA GLN A 477 34.18 -9.35 19.03
C GLN A 477 33.55 -10.15 20.18
N LYS A 478 32.21 -10.26 20.23
CA LYS A 478 31.53 -11.10 21.24
C LYS A 478 31.98 -12.55 21.15
N VAL A 479 32.03 -13.11 19.95
CA VAL A 479 32.52 -14.47 19.71
C VAL A 479 33.97 -14.64 20.18
N ARG A 480 34.87 -13.69 19.88
CA ARG A 480 36.26 -13.70 20.36
C ARG A 480 36.37 -13.62 21.88
N LEU A 481 35.54 -12.82 22.55
CA LEU A 481 35.55 -12.72 24.00
C LEU A 481 35.00 -13.96 24.68
N THR A 482 33.91 -14.54 24.15
CA THR A 482 33.39 -15.83 24.60
C THR A 482 34.45 -16.92 24.41
N MET A 483 35.24 -16.88 23.34
CA MET A 483 36.38 -17.77 23.12
C MET A 483 37.50 -17.58 24.13
N LEU A 484 37.89 -16.34 24.44
CA LEU A 484 38.93 -16.07 25.42
C LEU A 484 38.48 -16.50 26.83
N GLY A 485 37.21 -16.27 27.18
CA GLY A 485 36.61 -16.79 28.41
C GLY A 485 36.56 -18.32 28.42
N ALA A 486 36.12 -18.95 27.33
CA ALA A 486 36.05 -20.42 27.23
C ALA A 486 37.44 -21.10 27.13
N ARG A 487 38.47 -20.39 26.69
CA ARG A 487 39.87 -20.85 26.76
C ARG A 487 40.38 -20.89 28.20
N ALA A 488 39.84 -20.07 29.09
CA ALA A 488 40.11 -20.18 30.53
C ALA A 488 39.45 -21.44 31.15
N GLU A 489 38.39 -21.96 30.51
CA GLU A 489 37.63 -23.14 30.97
C GLU A 489 37.93 -24.44 30.17
N GLY A 490 38.87 -24.40 29.20
CA GLY A 490 39.32 -25.55 28.39
C GLY A 490 38.28 -26.11 27.40
N SER A 491 38.31 -25.70 26.12
CA SER A 491 37.41 -26.33 25.13
C SER A 491 37.90 -26.36 23.67
N ARG A 492 38.00 -27.58 23.14
CA ARG A 492 38.29 -27.98 21.74
C ARG A 492 37.08 -27.76 20.80
N ARG A 493 35.89 -27.53 21.36
CA ARG A 493 34.59 -27.50 20.65
C ARG A 493 34.35 -26.20 19.84
N ILE A 494 35.17 -25.19 20.06
CA ILE A 494 34.95 -23.84 19.54
C ILE A 494 35.69 -23.59 18.22
N GLU A 495 36.84 -24.25 17.99
CA GLU A 495 37.51 -24.29 16.67
C GLU A 495 36.61 -24.97 15.62
N GLU A 496 35.87 -26.01 16.03
CA GLU A 496 34.90 -26.71 15.19
C GLU A 496 33.75 -25.77 14.78
N MET A 497 33.25 -24.95 15.70
CA MET A 497 32.17 -23.98 15.43
C MET A 497 32.61 -22.82 14.53
N LEU A 498 33.88 -22.41 14.58
CA LEU A 498 34.44 -21.39 13.68
C LEU A 498 34.66 -21.90 12.26
N SER A 499 35.04 -23.17 12.11
CA SER A 499 35.18 -23.78 10.78
C SER A 499 33.84 -23.85 10.01
N LEU A 500 32.71 -23.70 10.71
CA LEU A 500 31.37 -23.64 10.11
C LEU A 500 31.00 -22.26 9.58
N PHE A 501 31.74 -21.20 9.93
CA PHE A 501 31.58 -19.88 9.33
C PHE A 501 32.67 -19.71 8.28
N PRO A 502 32.41 -20.03 6.99
CA PRO A 502 33.40 -19.79 5.96
C PRO A 502 33.76 -18.31 5.98
N GLU A 503 35.06 -18.01 6.03
CA GLU A 503 35.61 -16.74 5.56
C GLU A 503 35.21 -16.60 4.10
N LYS A 504 33.96 -16.21 3.86
CA LYS A 504 33.52 -15.82 2.54
C LYS A 504 34.19 -14.47 2.32
N ASP A 505 35.33 -14.50 1.63
CA ASP A 505 36.04 -13.31 1.18
C ASP A 505 35.09 -12.50 0.30
N TRP A 506 34.39 -11.53 0.90
CA TRP A 506 33.50 -10.60 0.21
C TRP A 506 34.25 -9.63 -0.72
N GLY A 507 35.50 -9.92 -1.09
CA GLY A 507 36.36 -9.06 -1.90
C GLY A 507 37.34 -9.77 -2.82
N ALA A 508 37.38 -11.11 -2.91
CA ALA A 508 38.37 -11.80 -3.74
C ALA A 508 38.00 -11.89 -5.23
N ASP A 509 36.71 -11.91 -5.56
CA ASP A 509 36.24 -12.13 -6.95
C ASP A 509 35.83 -10.85 -7.70
N SER A 510 35.78 -9.69 -7.02
CA SER A 510 35.47 -8.42 -7.67
C SER A 510 36.73 -7.82 -8.32
N PRO A 511 36.69 -7.38 -9.59
CA PRO A 511 37.82 -6.70 -10.21
C PRO A 511 38.26 -5.49 -9.37
N PRO A 512 39.57 -5.18 -9.29
CA PRO A 512 40.12 -4.20 -8.35
C PRO A 512 39.54 -2.78 -8.48
N GLU A 513 38.93 -2.44 -9.62
CA GLU A 513 38.21 -1.17 -9.83
C GLU A 513 36.80 -1.14 -9.20
N GLN A 514 36.21 -2.29 -8.89
CA GLN A 514 34.94 -2.45 -8.19
C GLN A 514 35.11 -3.01 -6.77
N ALA A 515 36.35 -3.26 -6.34
CA ALA A 515 36.64 -3.59 -4.97
C ALA A 515 36.11 -2.44 -4.10
N PRO A 516 35.15 -2.69 -3.18
CA PRO A 516 34.70 -1.64 -2.30
C PRO A 516 35.93 -1.06 -1.60
N PRO A 517 36.02 0.28 -1.43
CA PRO A 517 37.14 0.87 -0.72
C PRO A 517 37.31 0.09 0.59
N PRO A 518 38.54 -0.32 0.95
CA PRO A 518 38.79 -1.11 2.14
C PRO A 518 38.02 -0.45 3.26
N ILE A 519 37.18 -1.23 3.97
CA ILE A 519 36.39 -0.73 5.11
C ILE A 519 37.38 0.08 5.92
N ARG A 520 37.28 1.42 5.85
CA ARG A 520 38.14 2.28 6.63
C ARG A 520 37.62 2.05 8.03
N TRP A 521 38.23 1.10 8.72
CA TRP A 521 38.28 1.08 10.16
C TRP A 521 38.57 2.53 10.51
N CYS A 522 37.59 3.20 11.12
CA CYS A 522 37.79 4.54 11.62
C CYS A 522 38.79 4.40 12.77
N THR A 523 40.08 4.24 12.45
CA THR A 523 41.19 4.26 13.40
C THR A 523 41.27 5.63 14.07
N THR A 524 40.58 6.62 13.51
CA THR A 524 40.38 7.96 14.06
C THR A 524 39.13 8.09 14.93
N CYS A 525 38.33 7.05 15.15
CA CYS A 525 37.21 7.08 16.09
C CYS A 525 37.75 6.69 17.47
N PRO A 526 38.07 7.67 18.35
CA PRO A 526 38.92 7.45 19.52
C PRO A 526 38.27 6.59 20.62
N ASN A 527 37.00 6.22 20.45
CA ASN A 527 36.20 5.45 21.42
C ASN A 527 35.82 4.04 20.92
N THR A 528 36.38 3.55 19.81
CA THR A 528 36.08 2.20 19.30
C THR A 528 36.67 1.05 20.13
N HIS A 529 37.37 1.36 21.22
CA HIS A 529 37.93 0.38 22.16
C HIS A 529 36.92 -0.11 23.22
N GLU A 530 35.79 0.56 23.40
CA GLU A 530 34.71 0.01 24.25
C GLU A 530 33.91 -1.01 23.44
N LEU A 531 34.15 -2.28 23.77
CA LEU A 531 33.55 -3.45 23.14
C LEU A 531 32.02 -3.33 23.10
N PHE A 532 31.44 -3.48 21.90
CA PHE A 532 29.99 -3.50 21.73
C PHE A 532 29.42 -4.83 22.24
N LEU A 533 29.14 -4.92 23.54
CA LEU A 533 28.55 -6.11 24.17
C LEU A 533 27.20 -5.77 24.76
N PHE A 534 26.15 -6.40 24.23
CA PHE A 534 24.87 -6.44 24.89
C PHE A 534 25.03 -7.08 26.28
N PRO A 535 24.39 -6.54 27.33
CA PRO A 535 24.52 -7.10 28.67
C PRO A 535 23.99 -8.54 28.70
N ASP A 536 24.62 -9.41 29.51
CA ASP A 536 24.20 -10.81 29.69
C ASP A 536 22.95 -10.92 30.58
N THR A 537 21.89 -10.20 30.20
CA THR A 537 20.58 -10.23 30.83
C THR A 537 19.54 -10.66 29.79
N PRO A 538 18.38 -11.20 30.21
CA PRO A 538 17.29 -11.52 29.28
C PRO A 538 16.91 -10.34 28.37
N ALA A 539 16.94 -9.11 28.91
CA ALA A 539 16.70 -7.89 28.16
C ALA A 539 17.80 -7.62 27.11
N GLY A 540 19.08 -7.84 27.45
CA GLY A 540 20.20 -7.69 26.52
C GLY A 540 20.17 -8.72 25.39
N TYR A 541 19.78 -9.98 25.65
CA TYR A 541 19.57 -10.99 24.60
C TYR A 541 18.43 -10.62 23.67
N LEU A 542 17.32 -10.12 24.22
CA LEU A 542 16.17 -9.66 23.43
C LEU A 542 16.56 -8.45 22.56
N ALA A 543 17.28 -7.48 23.13
CA ALA A 543 17.85 -6.34 22.43
C ALA A 543 18.74 -6.79 21.26
N GLN A 544 19.65 -7.73 21.51
CA GLN A 544 20.54 -8.28 20.52
C GLN A 544 19.78 -8.90 19.33
N MET A 545 18.78 -9.74 19.61
CA MET A 545 17.94 -10.36 18.58
C MET A 545 17.21 -9.33 17.72
N ARG A 546 16.65 -8.30 18.35
CA ARG A 546 15.90 -7.22 17.68
C ARG A 546 16.81 -6.32 16.85
N TRP A 547 17.99 -6.00 17.36
CA TRP A 547 19.01 -5.25 16.64
C TRP A 547 19.42 -5.94 15.34
N TYR A 548 19.75 -7.23 15.39
CA TYR A 548 20.08 -7.98 14.18
C TYR A 548 18.88 -8.14 13.23
N SER A 549 17.67 -8.32 13.77
CA SER A 549 16.46 -8.38 12.95
C SER A 549 16.24 -7.05 12.20
N PHE A 550 16.44 -5.92 12.88
CA PHE A 550 16.39 -4.59 12.27
C PHE A 550 17.40 -4.46 11.12
N HIS A 551 18.63 -4.96 11.28
CA HIS A 551 19.65 -4.89 10.23
C HIS A 551 19.26 -5.68 8.98
N PHE A 552 18.77 -6.90 9.18
CA PHE A 552 18.26 -7.72 8.08
C PHE A 552 17.10 -7.03 7.35
N LEU A 553 16.17 -6.40 8.10
CA LEU A 553 15.08 -5.64 7.52
C LEU A 553 15.58 -4.42 6.74
N MET A 554 16.63 -3.75 7.19
CA MET A 554 17.24 -2.62 6.49
C MET A 554 17.92 -3.03 5.19
N GLU A 555 18.68 -4.13 5.18
CA GLU A 555 19.24 -4.70 3.95
C GLU A 555 18.14 -5.08 2.95
N ALA A 556 17.09 -5.74 3.43
CA ALA A 556 15.94 -6.11 2.60
C ALA A 556 15.20 -4.88 2.05
N LEU A 557 15.06 -3.81 2.84
CA LEU A 557 14.41 -2.57 2.40
C LEU A 557 15.22 -1.91 1.27
N VAL A 558 16.54 -1.82 1.42
CA VAL A 558 17.43 -1.25 0.40
C VAL A 558 17.36 -2.03 -0.91
N ASP A 559 17.49 -3.35 -0.86
CA ASP A 559 17.35 -4.23 -2.04
C ASP A 559 15.97 -4.08 -2.70
N THR A 560 14.93 -3.92 -1.88
CA THR A 560 13.57 -3.68 -2.41
C THR A 560 13.44 -2.32 -3.09
N TYR A 561 14.04 -1.26 -2.53
CA TYR A 561 14.06 0.07 -3.15
C TYR A 561 14.83 0.08 -4.47
N GLU A 562 15.94 -0.65 -4.57
CA GLU A 562 16.64 -0.85 -5.85
C GLU A 562 15.77 -1.55 -6.88
N LYS A 563 15.17 -2.68 -6.50
CA LYS A 563 14.29 -3.43 -7.41
C LYS A 563 13.08 -2.62 -7.83
N LEU A 564 12.52 -1.81 -6.93
CA LEU A 564 11.43 -0.89 -7.21
C LEU A 564 11.87 0.22 -8.17
N HIS A 565 13.03 0.85 -7.94
CA HIS A 565 13.62 1.84 -8.83
C HIS A 565 13.84 1.29 -10.24
N THR A 566 14.45 0.11 -10.37
CA THR A 566 14.65 -0.56 -11.67
C THR A 566 13.32 -0.86 -12.34
N SER A 567 12.33 -1.40 -11.60
CA SER A 567 11.01 -1.71 -12.16
C SER A 567 10.27 -0.45 -12.62
N LEU A 568 10.38 0.65 -11.86
CA LEU A 568 9.81 1.95 -12.22
C LEU A 568 10.52 2.56 -13.43
N SER A 569 11.85 2.47 -13.50
CA SER A 569 12.62 2.94 -14.65
C SER A 569 12.19 2.21 -15.93
N ILE A 570 12.13 0.87 -15.90
CA ILE A 570 11.62 0.04 -17.01
C ILE A 570 10.19 0.43 -17.35
N THR A 571 9.30 0.50 -16.35
CA THR A 571 7.89 0.87 -16.57
C THR A 571 7.79 2.25 -17.20
N SER A 572 8.54 3.25 -16.72
CA SER A 572 8.51 4.63 -17.21
C SER A 572 8.97 4.74 -18.67
N GLN A 573 9.97 3.95 -19.08
CA GLN A 573 10.41 3.86 -20.48
C GLN A 573 9.36 3.19 -21.36
N LEU A 574 8.62 2.25 -20.79
CA LEU A 574 7.52 1.57 -21.46
C LEU A 574 6.21 2.35 -21.38
N LEU A 575 6.12 3.53 -20.77
CA LEU A 575 4.88 4.32 -20.70
C LEU A 575 4.73 5.24 -21.94
N PRO A 576 3.48 5.59 -22.32
CA PRO A 576 3.24 6.34 -23.54
C PRO A 576 3.72 7.78 -23.38
N GLY A 577 4.49 8.26 -24.36
CA GLY A 577 5.10 9.60 -24.34
C GLY A 577 6.48 9.67 -23.68
N ALA A 578 7.02 8.55 -23.21
CA ALA A 578 8.44 8.48 -22.87
C ALA A 578 9.28 8.82 -24.12
N PRO A 579 10.29 9.71 -24.02
CA PRO A 579 11.23 9.89 -25.11
C PRO A 579 11.84 8.52 -25.41
N LEU A 580 11.84 8.10 -26.69
CA LEU A 580 12.50 6.87 -27.13
C LEU A 580 14.00 7.03 -26.84
N LEU A 581 14.41 6.66 -25.63
CA LEU A 581 15.79 6.67 -25.17
C LEU A 581 16.52 5.50 -25.84
N GLY A 582 16.80 5.65 -27.13
CA GLY A 582 17.54 4.67 -27.92
C GLY A 582 16.88 3.28 -28.01
N PRO A 583 17.55 2.29 -28.65
CA PRO A 583 17.12 0.90 -28.60
C PRO A 583 17.11 0.47 -27.12
N ILE A 584 15.95 0.02 -26.64
CA ILE A 584 15.81 -0.57 -25.31
C ILE A 584 16.88 -1.67 -25.24
N PRO A 585 17.85 -1.60 -24.31
CA PRO A 585 18.84 -2.65 -24.20
C PRO A 585 18.08 -3.97 -24.06
N GLU A 586 18.43 -4.97 -24.88
CA GLU A 586 17.90 -6.33 -24.82
C GLU A 586 18.36 -6.99 -23.51
N VAL A 587 17.98 -6.40 -22.37
CA VAL A 587 18.11 -6.98 -21.05
C VAL A 587 17.22 -8.21 -21.11
N HIS A 588 17.90 -9.34 -21.20
CA HIS A 588 17.37 -10.64 -21.53
C HIS A 588 15.98 -10.86 -20.92
N GLN A 589 15.05 -11.19 -21.80
CA GLN A 589 13.71 -11.70 -21.52
C GLN A 589 13.70 -13.04 -20.76
N LYS A 590 14.78 -13.39 -20.05
CA LYS A 590 14.80 -14.40 -19.00
C LYS A 590 14.32 -13.77 -17.69
N PHE A 591 13.08 -13.32 -17.67
CA PHE A 591 12.35 -13.26 -16.41
C PHE A 591 11.88 -14.69 -16.16
N ASP A 592 12.69 -15.47 -15.46
CA ASP A 592 12.26 -16.75 -14.91
C ASP A 592 11.05 -16.47 -14.00
N VAL A 593 9.89 -16.99 -14.41
CA VAL A 593 8.63 -16.99 -13.65
C VAL A 593 8.65 -18.14 -12.66
#